data_AF-A0A947AFR3-F1
#
_entry.id   AF-A0A947AFR3-F1
#
_cell.length_a   1.000
_cell.length_b   1.000
_cell.length_c   1.000
_cell.angle_alpha   90.00
_cell.angle_beta   90.00
_cell.angle_gamma   90.00
#
_symmetry.space_group_name_H-M   'P 1'
#
loop_
_entity.id
_entity.type
_entity.pdbx_description
1 polymer ?
#
loop_
_entity_poly.entity_id
_entity_poly.type
_entity_poly.pdbx_seq_one_letter_code
_entity_poly.pdbx_strand_id
1 'polypeptide(L)'
;MKYIDIDKLDELPGKRLEGDDTFQFQCHSKLNCFNRCCRNLNLFLYPYDVVRLKQKLMISSDEFLDKYVDVVLRETSFFPEVLLRMSEDEEKTCSFLTELGCGVYPARPDACRMFPLEQGALYDSNTKKATSVYFFRPPDFCQGQHEKIKWTIQTWKDDQNAALYNKMTARWAEIKRLFQTDPWGSEGPNGQKAKMAFMATYNIDRFSEFLFNSSFLKRYKVKSTLLKKIKKDDTMLMKFGFEWLKLFVWGITTKNIRPR
;
A
#
# COMPACT_ATOMS: atom_id res chain seq x y z
N MET A 1 5.77 1.44 -2.10
CA MET A 1 6.54 2.22 -3.09
C MET A 1 7.98 1.78 -2.98
N LYS A 2 8.65 1.47 -4.11
CA LYS A 2 10.08 1.19 -4.10
C LYS A 2 10.84 2.49 -3.91
N TYR A 3 11.85 2.48 -3.04
CA TYR A 3 12.83 3.55 -2.95
C TYR A 3 13.81 3.38 -4.10
N ILE A 4 14.11 4.47 -4.78
CA ILE A 4 15.07 4.48 -5.87
C ILE A 4 16.17 5.46 -5.46
N ASP A 5 17.40 4.98 -5.48
CA ASP A 5 18.58 5.84 -5.35
C ASP A 5 18.68 6.72 -6.60
N ILE A 6 18.88 8.02 -6.41
CA ILE A 6 18.87 8.99 -7.51
C ILE A 6 19.99 8.70 -8.51
N ASP A 7 21.11 8.15 -8.04
CA ASP A 7 22.27 7.82 -8.87
C ASP A 7 22.04 6.55 -9.73
N LYS A 8 21.01 5.76 -9.43
CA LYS A 8 20.65 4.53 -10.16
C LYS A 8 19.39 4.68 -11.00
N LEU A 9 18.90 5.90 -11.15
CA LEU A 9 17.57 6.12 -11.70
C LEU A 9 17.51 5.87 -13.21
N ASP A 10 18.60 6.16 -13.92
CA ASP A 10 18.72 5.94 -15.37
C ASP A 10 19.05 4.48 -15.72
N GLU A 11 19.41 3.66 -14.74
CA GLU A 11 19.65 2.22 -14.89
C GLU A 11 18.37 1.39 -14.80
N LEU A 12 17.24 2.01 -14.40
CA LEU A 12 15.97 1.31 -14.24
C LEU A 12 15.32 1.04 -15.60
N PRO A 13 14.86 -0.20 -15.85
CA PRO A 13 14.19 -0.52 -17.11
C PRO A 13 12.84 0.18 -17.23
N GLY A 14 12.45 0.48 -18.47
CA GLY A 14 11.21 1.17 -18.81
C GLY A 14 11.44 2.64 -19.18
N LYS A 15 10.39 3.30 -19.66
CA LYS A 15 10.45 4.72 -20.01
C LYS A 15 10.10 5.56 -18.78
N ARG A 16 11.07 6.30 -18.24
CA ARG A 16 10.80 7.35 -17.25
C ARG A 16 9.88 8.41 -17.86
N LEU A 17 8.86 8.81 -17.12
CA LEU A 17 7.91 9.84 -17.54
C LEU A 17 8.05 11.07 -16.63
N GLU A 18 8.21 12.24 -17.24
CA GLU A 18 8.36 13.52 -16.56
C GLU A 18 7.39 14.58 -17.10
N GLY A 19 6.95 15.51 -16.24
CA GLY A 19 6.10 16.62 -16.64
C GLY A 19 4.85 16.18 -17.42
N ASP A 20 4.74 16.65 -18.66
CA ASP A 20 3.64 16.39 -19.58
C ASP A 20 3.92 15.23 -20.54
N ASP A 21 4.91 14.38 -20.23
CA ASP A 21 5.18 13.17 -21.00
C ASP A 21 3.93 12.31 -21.16
N THR A 22 3.83 11.73 -22.35
CA THR A 22 2.73 10.85 -22.70
C THR A 22 3.17 9.42 -22.94
N PHE A 23 2.22 8.50 -22.74
CA PHE A 23 2.32 7.09 -23.08
C PHE A 23 1.02 6.60 -23.70
N GLN A 24 1.12 5.53 -24.49
CA GLN A 24 -0.02 4.90 -25.14
C GLN A 24 -0.43 3.66 -24.36
N PHE A 25 -1.71 3.59 -23.97
CA PHE A 25 -2.21 2.42 -23.26
C PHE A 25 -3.72 2.29 -23.28
N GLN A 26 -4.24 1.09 -23.46
CA GLN A 26 -5.61 0.75 -23.09
C GLN A 26 -5.71 -0.75 -22.78
N CYS A 27 -6.42 -1.12 -21.72
CA CYS A 27 -6.69 -2.52 -21.39
C CYS A 27 -8.18 -2.79 -21.50
N HIS A 28 -8.57 -3.83 -22.25
CA HIS A 28 -9.97 -4.24 -22.42
C HIS A 28 -10.09 -5.72 -22.77
N SER A 29 -11.29 -6.28 -22.60
CA SER A 29 -11.57 -7.72 -22.77
C SER A 29 -11.30 -8.28 -24.17
N LYS A 30 -11.28 -7.44 -25.20
CA LYS A 30 -10.97 -7.86 -26.58
C LYS A 30 -9.47 -8.10 -26.84
N LEU A 31 -8.58 -7.77 -25.90
CA LEU A 31 -7.14 -8.06 -26.06
C LEU A 31 -6.85 -9.52 -25.73
N ASN A 32 -6.02 -10.18 -26.54
CA ASN A 32 -5.58 -11.56 -26.28
C ASN A 32 -4.82 -11.72 -24.96
N CYS A 33 -4.23 -10.63 -24.44
CA CYS A 33 -3.53 -10.64 -23.16
C CYS A 33 -4.44 -10.27 -21.97
N PHE A 34 -5.75 -10.06 -22.17
CA PHE A 34 -6.66 -9.69 -21.09
C PHE A 34 -6.59 -10.72 -19.95
N ASN A 35 -6.59 -10.25 -18.70
CA ASN A 35 -6.40 -11.04 -17.48
C ASN A 35 -5.03 -11.73 -17.30
N ARG A 36 -4.14 -11.76 -18.30
CA ARG A 36 -2.82 -12.39 -18.17
C ARG A 36 -1.94 -11.72 -17.09
N CYS A 37 -2.13 -10.43 -16.84
CA CYS A 37 -1.43 -9.71 -15.77
C CYS A 37 -1.90 -10.11 -14.36
N CYS A 38 -2.96 -10.90 -14.20
CA CYS A 38 -3.46 -11.36 -12.91
C CYS A 38 -2.96 -12.78 -12.58
N ARG A 39 -1.72 -13.09 -12.94
CA ARG A 39 -1.09 -14.41 -12.78
C ARG A 39 0.35 -14.26 -12.30
N ASN A 40 0.79 -15.17 -11.43
CA ASN A 40 2.14 -15.25 -10.89
C ASN A 40 2.68 -13.89 -10.40
N LEU A 41 1.88 -13.19 -9.60
CA LEU A 41 2.19 -11.85 -9.14
C LEU A 41 2.93 -11.86 -7.79
N ASN A 42 3.94 -11.01 -7.65
CA ASN A 42 4.50 -10.62 -6.36
C ASN A 42 3.83 -9.31 -5.89
N LEU A 43 2.57 -9.39 -5.47
CA LEU A 43 1.74 -8.22 -5.17
C LEU A 43 1.71 -7.90 -3.67
N PHE A 44 2.62 -7.04 -3.23
CA PHE A 44 2.58 -6.49 -1.86
C PHE A 44 1.40 -5.52 -1.71
N LEU A 45 0.62 -5.69 -0.65
CA LEU A 45 -0.50 -4.81 -0.32
C LEU A 45 -0.06 -3.74 0.68
N TYR A 46 -0.40 -2.49 0.40
CA TYR A 46 -0.23 -1.40 1.36
C TYR A 46 -1.42 -1.36 2.33
N PRO A 47 -1.28 -0.70 3.49
CA PRO A 47 -2.34 -0.64 4.50
C PRO A 47 -3.69 -0.20 3.93
N TYR A 48 -3.68 0.76 3.02
CA TYR A 48 -4.91 1.23 2.38
C TYR A 48 -5.51 0.19 1.44
N ASP A 49 -4.69 -0.59 0.72
CA ASP A 49 -5.19 -1.67 -0.12
C ASP A 49 -5.92 -2.72 0.73
N VAL A 50 -5.36 -3.09 1.89
CA VAL A 50 -6.00 -4.00 2.85
C VAL A 50 -7.36 -3.46 3.30
N VAL A 51 -7.43 -2.19 3.74
CA VAL A 51 -8.69 -1.53 4.13
C VAL A 51 -9.72 -1.59 3.00
N ARG A 52 -9.32 -1.28 1.76
CA ARG A 52 -10.24 -1.25 0.61
C ARG A 52 -10.71 -2.64 0.21
N LEU A 53 -9.82 -3.63 0.25
CA LEU A 53 -10.16 -5.01 -0.09
C LEU A 53 -11.08 -5.63 0.96
N LYS A 54 -10.79 -5.51 2.27
CA LYS A 54 -11.68 -6.05 3.31
C LYS A 54 -13.08 -5.44 3.24
N GLN A 55 -13.18 -4.14 2.95
CA GLN A 55 -14.47 -3.45 2.77
C GLN A 55 -15.22 -3.94 1.54
N LYS A 56 -14.53 -4.14 0.41
CA LYS A 56 -15.12 -4.65 -0.83
C LYS A 56 -15.62 -6.10 -0.67
N LEU A 57 -14.90 -6.90 0.11
CA LEU A 57 -15.23 -8.30 0.40
C LEU A 57 -16.22 -8.43 1.57
N MET A 58 -16.49 -7.34 2.30
CA MET A 58 -17.35 -7.31 3.49
C MET A 58 -16.91 -8.30 4.57
N ILE A 59 -15.61 -8.39 4.81
CA ILE A 59 -15.01 -9.24 5.84
C ILE A 59 -14.17 -8.42 6.81
N SER A 60 -13.84 -9.02 7.95
CA SER A 60 -12.93 -8.42 8.93
C SER A 60 -11.48 -8.41 8.43
N SER A 61 -10.64 -7.61 9.10
CA SER A 61 -9.20 -7.57 8.84
C SER A 61 -8.54 -8.90 9.19
N ASP A 62 -8.98 -9.56 10.27
CA ASP A 62 -8.53 -10.90 10.65
C ASP A 62 -8.79 -11.90 9.51
N GLU A 63 -10.03 -12.00 9.05
CA GLU A 63 -10.41 -12.92 7.97
C GLU A 63 -9.69 -12.59 6.66
N PHE A 64 -9.49 -11.31 6.36
CA PHE A 64 -8.76 -10.90 5.16
C PHE A 64 -7.30 -11.34 5.21
N LEU A 65 -6.62 -11.05 6.32
CA LEU A 65 -5.20 -11.37 6.52
C LEU A 65 -4.98 -12.88 6.55
N ASP A 66 -5.88 -13.65 7.16
CA ASP A 66 -5.80 -15.10 7.22
C ASP A 66 -6.00 -15.75 5.84
N LYS A 67 -7.06 -15.36 5.11
CA LYS A 67 -7.43 -16.01 3.85
C LYS A 67 -6.60 -15.59 2.64
N TYR A 68 -6.21 -14.32 2.56
CA TYR A 68 -5.69 -13.74 1.31
C TYR A 68 -4.24 -13.29 1.39
N VAL A 69 -3.57 -13.39 2.54
CA VAL A 69 -2.26 -12.76 2.73
C VAL A 69 -1.25 -13.73 3.30
N ASP A 70 -0.05 -13.70 2.72
CA ASP A 70 1.17 -14.24 3.33
C ASP A 70 1.97 -13.10 3.94
N VAL A 71 2.37 -13.25 5.20
CA VAL A 71 3.18 -12.25 5.91
C VAL A 71 4.66 -12.58 5.70
N VAL A 72 5.39 -11.63 5.11
CA VAL A 72 6.79 -11.81 4.72
C VAL A 72 7.65 -10.71 5.35
N LEU A 73 8.71 -11.11 6.04
CA LEU A 73 9.77 -10.21 6.47
C LEU A 73 10.93 -10.30 5.47
N ARG A 74 11.26 -9.19 4.80
CA ARG A 74 12.35 -9.15 3.83
C ARG A 74 13.62 -8.62 4.50
N GLU A 75 14.79 -9.08 4.05
CA GLU A 75 16.10 -8.67 4.59
C GLU A 75 16.32 -7.15 4.62
N THR A 76 15.71 -6.43 3.67
CA THR A 76 15.84 -4.97 3.52
C THR A 76 14.87 -4.15 4.39
N SER A 77 14.04 -4.79 5.20
CA SER A 77 13.10 -4.09 6.08
C SER A 77 12.89 -4.83 7.39
N PHE A 78 12.88 -4.08 8.49
CA PHE A 78 12.56 -4.63 9.80
C PHE A 78 11.05 -4.78 10.04
N PHE A 79 10.19 -4.43 9.09
CA PHE A 79 8.74 -4.54 9.26
C PHE A 79 8.14 -5.64 8.38
N PRO A 80 7.30 -6.53 8.93
CA PRO A 80 6.62 -7.55 8.14
C PRO A 80 5.65 -6.91 7.14
N GLU A 81 5.73 -7.35 5.89
CA GLU A 81 4.87 -6.91 4.81
C GLU A 81 3.85 -7.98 4.44
N VAL A 82 2.74 -7.54 3.87
CA VAL A 82 1.66 -8.43 3.45
C VAL A 82 1.73 -8.64 1.93
N LEU A 83 1.91 -9.89 1.52
CA LEU A 83 1.91 -10.32 0.13
C LEU A 83 0.54 -10.94 -0.17
N LEU A 84 -0.10 -10.54 -1.27
CA LEU A 84 -1.34 -11.20 -1.70
C LEU A 84 -1.03 -12.65 -2.08
N ARG A 85 -1.74 -13.59 -1.47
CA ARG A 85 -1.68 -15.02 -1.78
C ARG A 85 -2.30 -15.27 -3.15
N MET A 86 -1.54 -15.94 -4.01
CA MET A 86 -2.03 -16.45 -5.29
C MET A 86 -2.68 -17.82 -5.08
N SER A 87 -3.61 -18.19 -5.97
CA SER A 87 -4.19 -19.52 -6.03
C SER A 87 -3.12 -20.60 -6.19
N GLU A 88 -3.39 -21.82 -5.71
CA GLU A 88 -2.45 -22.93 -5.78
C GLU A 88 -2.37 -23.59 -7.17
N ASP A 89 -3.19 -23.14 -8.14
CA ASP A 89 -3.15 -23.59 -9.53
C ASP A 89 -1.78 -23.39 -10.20
N GLU A 90 -1.59 -24.01 -11.37
CA GLU A 90 -0.35 -24.00 -12.13
C GLU A 90 0.07 -22.57 -12.52
N GLU A 91 -0.90 -21.73 -12.85
CA GLU A 91 -0.71 -20.36 -13.31
C GLU A 91 -0.52 -19.33 -12.17
N LYS A 92 -0.63 -19.76 -10.91
CA LYS A 92 -0.62 -18.91 -9.72
C LYS A 92 -1.55 -17.71 -9.89
N THR A 93 -2.82 -17.99 -10.19
CA THR A 93 -3.79 -16.94 -10.50
C THR A 93 -4.08 -16.06 -9.28
N CYS A 94 -4.36 -14.77 -9.52
CA CYS A 94 -4.80 -13.87 -8.46
C CYS A 94 -6.12 -14.35 -7.88
N SER A 95 -6.21 -14.44 -6.55
CA SER A 95 -7.39 -14.90 -5.80
C SER A 95 -8.68 -14.13 -6.08
N PHE A 96 -8.60 -12.94 -6.71
CA PHE A 96 -9.76 -12.13 -7.09
C PHE A 96 -10.06 -12.15 -8.59
N LEU A 97 -9.33 -12.94 -9.38
CA LEU A 97 -9.58 -13.05 -10.80
C LEU A 97 -10.79 -13.94 -11.06
N THR A 98 -11.69 -13.48 -11.92
CA THR A 98 -12.83 -14.24 -12.44
C THR A 98 -12.74 -14.29 -13.96
N GLU A 99 -13.60 -15.09 -14.61
CA GLU A 99 -13.70 -15.13 -16.08
C GLU A 99 -14.01 -13.76 -16.69
N LEU A 100 -14.76 -12.92 -15.97
CA LEU A 100 -15.12 -11.56 -16.40
C LEU A 100 -14.04 -10.52 -16.07
N GLY A 101 -12.95 -10.92 -15.41
CA GLY A 101 -11.88 -10.04 -14.92
C GLY A 101 -11.84 -9.92 -13.40
N CYS A 102 -11.23 -8.86 -12.88
CA CYS A 102 -11.01 -8.70 -11.45
C CYS A 102 -12.33 -8.48 -10.69
N GLY A 103 -12.73 -9.41 -9.81
CA GLY A 103 -13.94 -9.33 -9.00
C GLY A 103 -13.93 -8.18 -7.98
N VAL A 104 -12.74 -7.66 -7.66
CA VAL A 104 -12.55 -6.49 -6.78
C VAL A 104 -12.11 -5.25 -7.56
N TYR A 105 -12.36 -5.16 -8.87
CA TYR A 105 -11.81 -4.10 -9.73
C TYR A 105 -11.92 -2.68 -9.16
N PRO A 106 -13.05 -2.21 -8.58
CA PRO A 106 -13.14 -0.88 -7.98
C PRO A 106 -12.21 -0.68 -6.77
N ALA A 107 -11.92 -1.75 -6.03
CA ALA A 107 -11.07 -1.79 -4.85
C ALA A 107 -9.67 -2.38 -5.12
N ARG A 108 -9.29 -2.55 -6.40
CA ARG A 108 -7.99 -3.12 -6.76
C ARG A 108 -6.83 -2.34 -6.10
N PRO A 109 -5.74 -3.03 -5.71
CA PRO A 109 -4.60 -2.39 -5.05
C PRO A 109 -3.96 -1.27 -5.86
N ASP A 110 -3.23 -0.39 -5.18
CA ASP A 110 -2.47 0.73 -5.75
C ASP A 110 -1.60 0.30 -6.94
N ALA A 111 -0.86 -0.80 -6.81
CA ALA A 111 -0.01 -1.32 -7.90
C ALA A 111 -0.82 -1.77 -9.13
N CYS A 112 -1.92 -2.51 -8.93
CA CYS A 112 -2.82 -2.94 -10.02
C CYS A 112 -3.54 -1.75 -10.68
N ARG A 113 -3.72 -0.66 -9.94
CA ARG A 113 -4.36 0.56 -10.41
C ARG A 113 -3.42 1.43 -11.23
N MET A 114 -2.14 1.42 -10.89
CA MET A 114 -1.12 2.18 -11.61
C MET A 114 -0.63 1.46 -12.87
N PHE A 115 -0.68 0.12 -12.92
CA PHE A 115 -0.31 -0.67 -14.10
C PHE A 115 -0.87 -0.05 -15.40
N PRO A 116 -0.04 0.23 -16.43
CA PRO A 116 1.32 -0.26 -16.65
C PRO A 116 2.42 0.66 -16.10
N LEU A 117 2.05 1.70 -15.33
CA LEU A 117 3.00 2.57 -14.67
C LEU A 117 3.49 1.94 -13.36
N GLU A 118 4.80 1.94 -13.17
CA GLU A 118 5.41 1.75 -11.86
C GLU A 118 5.62 3.10 -11.19
N GLN A 119 5.29 3.19 -9.90
CA GLN A 119 5.51 4.39 -9.08
C GLN A 119 6.65 4.15 -8.09
N GLY A 120 7.64 5.04 -8.12
CA GLY A 120 8.71 5.15 -7.14
C GLY A 120 8.65 6.46 -6.35
N ALA A 121 9.44 6.53 -5.28
CA ALA A 121 9.76 7.79 -4.60
C ALA A 121 11.26 8.02 -4.65
N LEU A 122 11.63 9.20 -5.13
CA LEU A 122 12.94 9.78 -4.95
C LEU A 122 12.96 10.56 -3.65
N TYR A 123 13.92 10.26 -2.79
CA TYR A 123 14.13 11.06 -1.59
C TYR A 123 15.37 11.90 -1.75
N ASP A 124 15.18 13.20 -1.62
CA ASP A 124 16.26 14.16 -1.56
C ASP A 124 16.67 14.34 -0.09
N SER A 125 17.91 13.94 0.24
CA SER A 125 18.48 14.06 1.59
C SER A 125 18.63 15.51 2.06
N ASN A 126 18.82 16.45 1.13
CA ASN A 126 19.03 17.87 1.43
C ASN A 126 17.72 18.56 1.73
N THR A 127 16.70 18.37 0.88
CA THR A 127 15.38 18.98 1.09
C THR A 127 14.47 18.17 2.02
N LYS A 128 14.86 16.93 2.35
CA LYS A 128 14.07 15.94 3.10
C LYS A 128 12.70 15.69 2.49
N LYS A 129 12.53 15.94 1.18
CA LYS A 129 11.28 15.75 0.45
C LYS A 129 11.34 14.49 -0.40
N ALA A 130 10.19 13.82 -0.48
CA ALA A 130 10.00 12.72 -1.41
C ALA A 130 9.24 13.21 -2.65
N THR A 131 9.80 12.98 -3.84
CA THR A 131 9.17 13.27 -5.13
C THR A 131 8.76 11.96 -5.79
N SER A 132 7.53 11.87 -6.29
CA SER A 132 7.09 10.68 -7.02
C SER A 132 7.74 10.63 -8.40
N VAL A 133 8.24 9.45 -8.76
CA VAL A 133 8.73 9.14 -10.11
C VAL A 133 7.88 8.03 -10.72
N TYR A 134 7.72 8.06 -12.04
CA TYR A 134 6.87 7.12 -12.76
C TYR A 134 7.63 6.54 -13.95
N PHE A 135 7.47 5.23 -14.15
CA PHE A 135 8.06 4.51 -15.26
C PHE A 135 6.95 3.79 -16.01
N PHE A 136 6.83 4.04 -17.31
CA PHE A 136 6.01 3.23 -18.19
C PHE A 136 6.77 1.96 -18.53
N ARG A 137 6.29 0.83 -17.98
CA ARG A 137 7.00 -0.45 -18.05
C ARG A 137 6.00 -1.63 -18.15
N PRO A 138 5.20 -1.70 -19.24
CA PRO A 138 4.40 -2.87 -19.49
C PRO A 138 5.30 -4.11 -19.71
N PRO A 139 4.92 -5.30 -19.23
CA PRO A 139 5.60 -6.54 -19.60
C PRO A 139 5.34 -6.86 -21.08
N ASP A 140 6.24 -7.61 -21.71
CA ASP A 140 6.22 -7.89 -23.16
C ASP A 140 4.89 -8.50 -23.65
N PHE A 141 4.23 -9.31 -22.83
CA PHE A 141 2.95 -9.90 -23.21
C PHE A 141 1.80 -8.87 -23.29
N CYS A 142 1.96 -7.69 -22.69
CA CYS A 142 0.90 -6.71 -22.54
C CYS A 142 0.65 -5.97 -23.86
N GLN A 143 -0.41 -6.36 -24.56
CA GLN A 143 -0.80 -5.76 -25.83
C GLN A 143 -1.44 -4.37 -25.67
N GLY A 144 -1.84 -4.00 -24.45
CA GLY A 144 -2.46 -2.70 -24.19
C GLY A 144 -1.55 -1.52 -24.52
N GLN A 145 -0.23 -1.70 -24.54
CA GLN A 145 0.76 -0.68 -24.91
C GLN A 145 0.72 -0.29 -26.40
N HIS A 146 0.07 -1.09 -27.25
CA HIS A 146 -0.06 -0.84 -28.69
C HIS A 146 -1.38 -0.15 -29.06
N GLU A 147 -2.25 0.08 -28.08
CA GLU A 147 -3.50 0.80 -28.25
C GLU A 147 -3.28 2.30 -28.46
N LYS A 148 -4.23 2.96 -29.13
CA LYS A 148 -4.01 4.33 -29.63
C LYS A 148 -4.24 5.43 -28.59
N ILE A 149 -4.92 5.11 -27.48
CA ILE A 149 -5.25 6.11 -26.45
C ILE A 149 -3.98 6.60 -25.78
N LYS A 150 -3.81 7.92 -25.76
CA LYS A 150 -2.69 8.60 -25.11
C LYS A 150 -3.09 9.11 -23.74
N TRP A 151 -2.19 8.94 -22.78
CA TRP A 151 -2.34 9.39 -21.41
C TRP A 151 -1.14 10.22 -20.97
N THR A 152 -1.41 11.17 -20.08
CA THR A 152 -0.41 11.73 -19.17
C THR A 152 -0.50 10.99 -17.83
N ILE A 153 0.51 11.13 -16.97
CA ILE A 153 0.46 10.56 -15.61
C ILE A 153 -0.79 11.03 -14.87
N GLN A 154 -1.15 12.31 -14.99
CA GLN A 154 -2.29 12.88 -14.28
C GLN A 154 -3.62 12.34 -14.79
N THR A 155 -3.85 12.36 -16.11
CA THR A 155 -5.10 11.85 -16.71
C THR A 155 -5.28 10.35 -16.48
N TRP A 156 -4.19 9.58 -16.48
CA TRP A 156 -4.22 8.15 -16.12
C TRP A 156 -4.64 7.94 -14.67
N LYS A 157 -4.07 8.71 -13.73
CA LYS A 157 -4.44 8.60 -12.31
C LYS A 157 -5.90 8.96 -12.07
N ASP A 158 -6.43 9.92 -12.82
CA ASP A 158 -7.83 10.32 -12.71
C ASP A 158 -8.75 9.22 -13.25
N ASP A 159 -8.46 8.68 -14.44
CA ASP A 159 -9.20 7.55 -15.04
C ASP A 159 -9.18 6.30 -14.13
N GLN A 160 -8.01 5.97 -13.59
CA GLN A 160 -7.85 4.81 -12.72
C GLN A 160 -8.31 5.05 -11.27
N ASN A 161 -8.77 6.26 -10.92
CA ASN A 161 -9.12 6.66 -9.56
C ASN A 161 -7.98 6.42 -8.54
N ALA A 162 -6.74 6.69 -8.96
CA ALA A 162 -5.51 6.36 -8.23
C ALA A 162 -5.07 7.43 -7.23
N ALA A 163 -5.52 8.68 -7.37
CA ALA A 163 -5.03 9.81 -6.58
C ALA A 163 -5.07 9.56 -5.05
N LEU A 164 -6.18 9.00 -4.55
CA LEU A 164 -6.31 8.69 -3.12
C LEU A 164 -5.43 7.52 -2.68
N TYR A 165 -5.33 6.46 -3.50
CA TYR A 165 -4.47 5.31 -3.24
C TYR A 165 -3.00 5.73 -3.17
N ASN A 166 -2.51 6.43 -4.20
CA ASN A 166 -1.14 6.94 -4.25
C ASN A 166 -0.83 7.84 -3.03
N LYS A 167 -1.78 8.69 -2.61
CA LYS A 167 -1.63 9.54 -1.41
C LYS A 167 -1.51 8.72 -0.13
N MET A 168 -2.26 7.62 -0.01
CA MET A 168 -2.15 6.74 1.17
C MET A 168 -0.87 5.90 1.11
N THR A 169 -0.48 5.41 -0.06
CA THR A 169 0.79 4.71 -0.29
C THR A 169 1.97 5.60 0.07
N ALA A 170 1.97 6.88 -0.32
CA ALA A 170 3.02 7.83 0.04
C ALA A 170 3.13 8.03 1.56
N ARG A 171 1.99 8.15 2.26
CA ARG A 171 1.96 8.23 3.73
C ARG A 171 2.53 6.99 4.40
N TRP A 172 2.23 5.81 3.86
CA TRP A 172 2.81 4.57 4.34
C TRP A 172 4.32 4.52 4.09
N ALA A 173 4.78 4.94 2.89
CA ALA A 173 6.20 4.96 2.55
C ALA A 173 7.04 5.81 3.51
N GLU A 174 6.51 6.95 3.98
CA GLU A 174 7.16 7.78 5.00
C GLU A 174 7.42 7.03 6.31
N ILE A 175 6.48 6.18 6.74
CA ILE A 175 6.61 5.38 7.96
C ILE A 175 7.50 4.18 7.72
N LYS A 176 7.28 3.49 6.59
CA LYS A 176 8.05 2.32 6.20
C LYS A 176 9.55 2.60 6.16
N ARG A 177 9.96 3.80 5.77
CA ARG A 177 11.35 4.25 5.81
C ARG A 177 11.98 4.17 7.20
N LEU A 178 11.22 4.43 8.25
CA LEU A 178 11.74 4.33 9.63
C LEU A 178 12.07 2.88 10.03
N PHE A 179 11.52 1.90 9.32
CA PHE A 179 11.84 0.46 9.46
C PHE A 179 13.03 0.02 8.59
N GLN A 180 13.81 0.94 8.03
CA GLN A 180 15.11 0.61 7.42
C GLN A 180 16.21 0.39 8.48
N THR A 181 15.99 0.91 9.69
CA THR A 181 16.81 0.66 10.88
C THR A 181 16.01 -0.17 11.87
N ASP A 182 16.66 -1.09 12.58
CA ASP A 182 16.01 -1.94 13.57
C ASP A 182 15.37 -1.12 14.71
N PRO A 183 14.03 -1.12 14.86
CA PRO A 183 13.34 -0.46 15.96
C PRO A 183 12.96 -1.39 17.11
N TRP A 184 13.32 -2.68 17.04
CA TRP A 184 12.82 -3.72 17.94
C TRP A 184 13.72 -3.97 19.14
N GLY A 185 15.02 -3.75 18.99
CA GLY A 185 15.98 -4.03 20.06
C GLY A 185 15.95 -5.51 20.47
N SER A 186 16.06 -5.78 21.77
CA SER A 186 16.12 -7.16 22.29
C SER A 186 14.86 -7.99 22.09
N GLU A 187 13.69 -7.36 21.90
CA GLU A 187 12.44 -8.08 21.62
C GLU A 187 12.41 -8.69 20.20
N GLY A 188 13.18 -8.13 19.27
CA GLY A 188 13.20 -8.55 17.86
C GLY A 188 11.86 -8.37 17.12
N PRO A 189 11.81 -8.77 15.83
CA PRO A 189 10.65 -8.57 14.96
C PRO A 189 9.41 -9.41 15.34
N ASN A 190 9.55 -10.33 16.30
CA ASN A 190 8.46 -11.17 16.82
C ASN A 190 7.94 -10.71 18.19
N GLY A 191 8.52 -9.63 18.74
CA GLY A 191 8.18 -9.03 20.01
C GLY A 191 6.78 -8.41 20.08
N GLN A 192 6.37 -8.01 21.29
CA GLN A 192 5.07 -7.36 21.48
C GLN A 192 5.02 -5.99 20.81
N LYS A 193 6.16 -5.27 20.79
CA LYS A 193 6.28 -4.01 20.08
C LYS A 193 6.02 -4.17 18.57
N ALA A 194 6.58 -5.21 17.95
CA ALA A 194 6.39 -5.51 16.54
C ALA A 194 4.95 -5.97 16.22
N LYS A 195 4.36 -6.83 17.06
CA LYS A 195 2.95 -7.25 16.92
C LYS A 195 1.97 -6.08 17.00
N MET A 196 2.19 -5.14 17.93
CA MET A 196 1.40 -3.91 18.04
C MET A 196 1.55 -3.03 16.79
N ALA A 197 2.76 -2.90 16.25
CA ALA A 197 3.02 -2.15 15.03
C ALA A 197 2.30 -2.77 13.81
N PHE A 198 2.34 -4.10 13.67
CA PHE A 198 1.62 -4.82 12.61
C PHE A 198 0.11 -4.64 12.75
N MET A 199 -0.44 -4.81 13.96
CA MET A 199 -1.87 -4.61 14.23
C MET A 199 -2.33 -3.21 13.84
N ALA A 200 -1.62 -2.16 14.29
CA ALA A 200 -1.96 -0.78 13.99
C ALA A 200 -1.84 -0.41 12.50
N THR A 201 -1.15 -1.24 11.71
CA THR A 201 -0.90 -1.02 10.28
C THR A 201 -1.90 -1.79 9.41
N TYR A 202 -2.08 -3.09 9.65
CA TYR A 202 -2.81 -3.98 8.76
C TYR A 202 -4.09 -4.56 9.37
N ASN A 203 -4.20 -4.62 10.69
CA ASN A 203 -5.36 -5.15 11.38
C ASN A 203 -6.16 -4.04 12.06
N ILE A 204 -6.81 -3.22 11.25
CA ILE A 204 -7.48 -2.01 11.73
C ILE A 204 -8.66 -2.32 12.66
N ASP A 205 -9.29 -3.49 12.54
CA ASP A 205 -10.39 -3.88 13.44
C ASP A 205 -9.87 -4.16 14.84
N ARG A 206 -8.80 -4.98 14.97
CA ARG A 206 -8.13 -5.20 16.25
C ARG A 206 -7.50 -3.94 16.82
N PHE A 207 -6.99 -3.07 15.96
CA PHE A 207 -6.51 -1.77 16.39
C PHE A 207 -7.66 -0.91 16.96
N SER A 208 -8.83 -0.89 16.33
CA SER A 208 -10.03 -0.22 16.85
C SER A 208 -10.39 -0.76 18.24
N GLU A 209 -10.46 -2.09 18.40
CA GLU A 209 -10.71 -2.74 19.69
C GLU A 209 -9.66 -2.33 20.73
N PHE A 210 -8.39 -2.34 20.38
CA PHE A 210 -7.32 -1.88 21.25
C PHE A 210 -7.52 -0.42 21.68
N LEU A 211 -7.90 0.49 20.78
CA LEU A 211 -8.10 1.90 21.15
C LEU A 211 -9.28 2.10 22.11
N PHE A 212 -10.40 1.40 21.89
CA PHE A 212 -11.65 1.68 22.59
C PHE A 212 -11.94 0.75 23.78
N ASN A 213 -11.38 -0.45 23.78
CA ASN A 213 -11.68 -1.49 24.77
C ASN A 213 -10.48 -1.81 25.67
N SER A 214 -9.34 -1.11 25.52
CA SER A 214 -8.17 -1.25 26.40
C SER A 214 -7.93 -0.03 27.28
N SER A 215 -6.80 -0.02 27.99
CA SER A 215 -6.32 1.12 28.77
C SER A 215 -5.84 2.32 27.93
N PHE A 216 -5.83 2.24 26.59
CA PHE A 216 -5.30 3.28 25.70
C PHE A 216 -5.82 4.68 26.04
N LEU A 217 -7.14 4.90 26.10
CA LEU A 217 -7.74 6.23 26.37
C LEU A 217 -7.58 6.70 27.83
N LYS A 218 -7.18 5.80 28.74
CA LYS A 218 -6.78 6.14 30.12
C LYS A 218 -5.35 6.68 30.17
N ARG A 219 -4.49 6.25 29.24
CA ARG A 219 -3.06 6.62 29.17
C ARG A 219 -2.78 7.78 28.21
N TYR A 220 -3.59 7.92 27.16
CA TYR A 220 -3.39 8.93 26.12
C TYR A 220 -4.63 9.82 25.95
N LYS A 221 -4.39 11.11 25.75
CA LYS A 221 -5.40 12.12 25.44
C LYS A 221 -5.54 12.23 23.92
N VAL A 222 -6.76 12.02 23.44
CA VAL A 222 -7.18 12.20 22.04
C VAL A 222 -8.44 13.06 22.01
N LYS A 223 -8.56 13.97 21.03
CA LYS A 223 -9.73 14.84 20.91
C LYS A 223 -11.00 13.99 20.65
N SER A 224 -12.08 14.27 21.38
CA SER A 224 -13.35 13.54 21.24
C SER A 224 -13.92 13.59 19.81
N THR A 225 -13.74 14.70 19.10
CA THR A 225 -14.14 14.84 17.68
C THR A 225 -13.37 13.90 16.76
N LEU A 226 -12.09 13.63 17.06
CA LEU A 226 -11.29 12.66 16.30
C LEU A 226 -11.69 11.23 16.65
N LEU A 227 -11.94 10.92 17.93
CA LEU A 227 -12.43 9.59 18.36
C LEU A 227 -13.72 9.20 17.64
N LYS A 228 -14.68 10.13 17.51
CA LYS A 228 -15.92 9.90 16.75
C LYS A 228 -15.67 9.58 15.28
N LYS A 229 -14.63 10.16 14.66
CA LYS A 229 -14.27 9.91 13.25
C LYS A 229 -13.60 8.56 13.07
N ILE A 230 -12.54 8.27 13.85
CA ILE A 230 -11.79 7.01 13.70
C ILE A 230 -12.63 5.78 14.07
N LYS A 231 -13.69 5.94 14.87
CA LYS A 231 -14.64 4.86 15.16
C LYS A 231 -15.53 4.47 13.96
N LYS A 232 -15.68 5.35 12.97
CA LYS A 232 -16.62 5.18 11.85
C LYS A 232 -15.95 5.12 10.47
N ASP A 233 -14.67 5.45 10.39
CA ASP A 233 -13.93 5.56 9.14
C ASP A 233 -12.57 4.87 9.28
N ASP A 234 -12.49 3.68 8.71
CA ASP A 234 -11.30 2.84 8.65
C ASP A 234 -10.09 3.54 8.04
N THR A 235 -10.30 4.44 7.07
CA THR A 235 -9.21 5.21 6.46
C THR A 235 -8.66 6.24 7.44
N MET A 236 -9.53 6.84 8.25
CA MET A 236 -9.12 7.73 9.34
C MET A 236 -8.46 6.96 10.49
N LEU A 237 -8.96 5.76 10.80
CA LEU A 237 -8.36 4.87 11.79
C LEU A 237 -6.95 4.42 11.38
N MET A 238 -6.76 4.03 10.12
CA MET A 238 -5.44 3.69 9.55
C MET A 238 -4.46 4.87 9.67
N LYS A 239 -4.88 6.09 9.31
CA LYS A 239 -4.05 7.30 9.49
C LYS A 239 -3.73 7.59 10.96
N PHE A 240 -4.64 7.27 11.87
CA PHE A 240 -4.38 7.37 13.29
C PHE A 240 -3.39 6.31 13.76
N GLY A 241 -3.47 5.08 13.22
CA GLY A 241 -2.50 4.01 13.42
C GLY A 241 -1.09 4.43 13.02
N PHE A 242 -0.96 5.13 11.88
CA PHE A 242 0.28 5.74 11.41
C PHE A 242 0.89 6.75 12.40
N GLU A 243 0.06 7.56 13.06
CA GLU A 243 0.53 8.45 14.15
C GLU A 243 0.89 7.66 15.41
N TRP A 244 0.11 6.64 15.75
CA TRP A 244 0.40 5.74 16.86
C TRP A 244 1.75 5.04 16.70
N LEU A 245 2.04 4.51 15.51
CA LEU A 245 3.34 3.89 15.17
C LEU A 245 4.51 4.83 15.45
N LYS A 246 4.44 6.07 14.95
CA LYS A 246 5.47 7.10 15.16
C LYS A 246 5.76 7.31 16.65
N LEU A 247 4.71 7.46 17.45
CA LEU A 247 4.83 7.67 18.90
C LEU A 247 5.30 6.42 19.63
N PHE A 248 4.65 5.28 19.39
CA PHE A 248 4.86 4.05 20.15
C PHE A 248 6.20 3.39 19.84
N VAL A 249 6.63 3.40 18.58
CA VAL A 249 7.85 2.71 18.16
C VAL A 249 9.09 3.58 18.34
N TRP A 250 9.01 4.87 18.02
CA TRP A 250 10.17 5.78 18.01
C TRP A 250 10.06 6.98 18.98
N GLY A 251 8.98 7.10 19.75
CA GLY A 251 8.80 8.26 20.63
C GLY A 251 8.57 9.58 19.89
N ILE A 252 8.28 9.55 18.59
CA ILE A 252 8.09 10.76 17.78
C ILE A 252 6.77 11.41 18.17
N THR A 253 6.84 12.66 18.64
CA THR A 253 5.67 13.45 19.01
C THR A 253 4.70 13.58 17.84
N THR A 254 3.42 13.31 18.10
CA THR A 254 2.35 13.43 17.10
C THR A 254 1.32 14.47 17.50
N LYS A 255 0.54 14.93 16.51
CA LYS A 255 -0.43 16.00 16.72
C LYS A 255 -1.64 15.53 17.53
N ASN A 256 -2.05 14.27 17.34
CA ASN A 256 -3.33 13.76 17.81
C ASN A 256 -3.27 12.84 19.04
N ILE A 257 -2.07 12.43 19.48
CA ILE A 257 -1.87 11.51 20.61
C ILE A 257 -0.90 12.16 21.59
N ARG A 258 -1.34 12.38 22.83
CA ARG A 258 -0.48 12.92 23.90
C ARG A 258 -0.58 12.04 25.15
N PRO A 259 0.53 11.73 25.83
CA PRO A 259 0.48 11.11 27.15
C PRO A 259 -0.39 11.96 28.10
N ARG A 260 -1.10 11.28 29.01
CA ARG A 260 -1.80 11.92 30.12
C ARG A 260 -0.87 12.09 31.31
#